data_AF-A0A7Y9WVT8-F1
#
_entry.id   AF-A0A7Y9WVT8-F1
#
_cell.length_a   1.000
_cell.length_b   1.000
_cell.length_c   1.000
_cell.angle_alpha   90.00
_cell.angle_beta   90.00
_cell.angle_gamma   90.00
#
_symmetry.space_group_name_H-M   'P 1'
#
loop_
_entity.id
_entity.type
_entity.pdbx_description
1 polymer ?
#
loop_
_entity_poly.entity_id
_entity_poly.type
_entity_poly.pdbx_seq_one_letter_code
_entity_poly.pdbx_strand_id
1 'polypeptide(L)'
;MGIRYIGTVLVAAASVAGCASTYTPPTSGDTAHITFSKYKDSTTGIQTYDNAETCSSRHSIALMRSDSQKTTVAVKASAPLSITMSVTRAIIPLPVGFVVRGCNATVTFAPENGASYAAELVTGHDVCLIKLKQINADETTTDVPEGSLKIRNWKRGFDESSSFCD
;
A
#
# COMPACT_ATOMS: atom_id res chain seq x y z
N MET A 1 0.36 22.20 60.48
CA MET A 1 0.11 23.27 59.49
C MET A 1 1.24 23.18 58.46
N GLY A 2 1.13 22.72 57.22
CA GLY A 2 0.02 22.36 56.35
C GLY A 2 0.51 22.64 54.92
N ILE A 3 1.43 21.82 54.40
CA ILE A 3 2.06 22.04 53.08
C ILE A 3 1.08 21.54 52.01
N ARG A 4 0.56 22.48 51.22
CA ARG A 4 -0.35 22.21 50.10
C ARG A 4 0.49 21.85 48.86
N TYR A 5 0.43 20.60 48.43
CA TYR A 5 0.95 20.18 47.13
C TYR A 5 -0.08 20.53 46.04
N ILE A 6 0.26 21.51 45.20
CA ILE A 6 -0.47 21.83 43.97
C ILE A 6 0.07 20.89 42.90
N GLY A 7 -0.65 19.80 42.65
CA GLY A 7 -0.36 18.87 41.55
C GLY A 7 -0.82 19.48 40.23
N THR A 8 0.13 19.94 39.42
CA THR A 8 -0.13 20.36 38.05
C THR A 8 -0.36 19.12 37.19
N VAL A 9 -1.62 18.78 36.92
CA VAL A 9 -1.98 17.72 35.97
C VAL A 9 -1.74 18.27 34.56
N LEU A 10 -0.63 17.84 33.94
CA LEU A 10 -0.33 18.13 32.54
C LEU A 10 -1.24 17.24 31.67
N VAL A 11 -2.36 17.80 31.22
CA VAL A 11 -3.23 17.14 30.22
C VAL A 11 -2.55 17.29 28.86
N ALA A 12 -1.78 16.28 28.47
CA ALA A 12 -1.31 16.14 27.09
C ALA A 12 -2.52 15.79 26.22
N ALA A 13 -3.06 16.78 25.51
CA ALA A 13 -4.06 16.58 24.48
C ALA A 13 -3.42 15.85 23.30
N ALA A 14 -3.50 14.52 23.30
CA ALA A 14 -3.16 13.72 22.14
C ALA A 14 -4.26 13.85 21.09
N SER A 15 -4.14 14.85 20.22
CA SER A 15 -4.94 14.99 19.01
C SER A 15 -4.51 13.93 17.99
N VAL A 16 -5.02 12.70 18.12
CA VAL A 16 -4.90 11.64 17.10
C VAL A 16 -5.99 11.85 16.05
N ALA A 17 -5.87 12.93 15.29
CA ALA A 17 -6.50 13.02 13.98
C ALA A 17 -5.55 12.30 13.02
N GLY A 18 -5.76 10.99 12.86
CA GLY A 18 -4.92 10.11 12.05
C GLY A 18 -5.06 10.41 10.56
N CYS A 19 -4.26 11.33 10.04
CA CYS A 19 -3.86 11.30 8.64
C CYS A 19 -2.88 10.14 8.48
N ALA A 20 -3.08 9.25 7.50
CA ALA A 20 -2.05 8.29 7.11
C ALA A 20 -0.72 9.03 6.92
N SER A 21 0.35 8.58 7.59
CA SER A 21 1.65 9.25 7.53
C SER A 21 2.27 9.13 6.14
N THR A 22 3.06 10.11 5.74
CA THR A 22 3.79 10.03 4.47
C THR A 22 4.89 8.97 4.59
N TYR A 23 4.95 8.07 3.61
CA TYR A 23 6.00 7.06 3.54
C TYR A 23 7.36 7.71 3.33
N THR A 24 8.34 7.28 4.12
CA THR A 24 9.74 7.67 3.95
C THR A 24 10.52 6.47 3.44
N PRO A 25 11.16 6.54 2.27
CA PRO A 25 11.98 5.45 1.76
C PRO A 25 13.11 5.08 2.74
N PRO A 26 13.48 3.78 2.84
CA PRO A 26 14.60 3.36 3.68
C PRO A 26 15.91 4.00 3.21
N THR A 27 16.72 4.47 4.15
CA THR A 27 18.03 5.09 3.88
C THR A 27 19.21 4.12 4.07
N SER A 28 18.94 2.93 4.61
CA SER A 28 19.95 1.90 4.89
C SER A 28 19.30 0.51 4.96
N GLY A 29 20.13 -0.53 4.85
CA GLY A 29 19.70 -1.94 4.82
C GLY A 29 19.35 -2.43 3.41
N ASP A 30 18.76 -3.62 3.35
CA ASP A 30 18.32 -4.23 2.09
C ASP A 30 17.14 -3.45 1.49
N THR A 31 17.26 -3.08 0.22
CA THR A 31 16.24 -2.28 -0.48
C THR A 31 15.91 -2.86 -1.84
N ALA A 32 14.65 -2.73 -2.24
CA ALA A 32 14.16 -3.02 -3.58
C ALA A 32 13.48 -1.77 -4.15
N HIS A 33 13.22 -1.74 -5.45
CA HIS A 33 12.46 -0.67 -6.08
C HIS A 33 11.13 -1.20 -6.61
N ILE A 34 10.05 -0.46 -6.38
CA ILE A 34 8.74 -0.77 -6.98
C ILE A 34 8.31 0.43 -7.81
N THR A 35 8.05 0.18 -9.09
CA THR A 35 7.43 1.11 -10.02
C THR A 35 5.94 0.82 -10.09
N PHE A 36 5.13 1.71 -9.56
CA PHE A 36 3.68 1.63 -9.63
C PHE A 36 3.18 2.34 -10.88
N SER A 37 2.22 1.72 -11.57
CA SER A 37 1.52 2.33 -12.70
C SER A 37 0.12 2.77 -12.29
N LYS A 38 -0.29 3.95 -12.77
CA LYS A 38 -1.63 4.48 -12.56
C LYS A 38 -2.66 3.61 -13.28
N TYR A 39 -3.81 3.41 -12.64
CA TYR A 39 -4.93 2.71 -13.26
C TYR A 39 -5.71 3.64 -14.20
N LYS A 40 -5.44 3.54 -15.51
CA LYS A 40 -6.14 4.30 -16.55
C LYS A 40 -6.16 5.80 -16.19
N ASP A 41 -7.30 6.45 -16.39
CA ASP A 41 -7.48 7.88 -16.06
C ASP A 41 -7.85 8.14 -14.59
N SER A 42 -7.99 7.09 -13.76
CA SER A 42 -8.44 7.23 -12.38
C SER A 42 -7.31 7.61 -11.43
N THR A 43 -7.63 8.45 -10.44
CA THR A 43 -6.68 8.76 -9.36
C THR A 43 -6.37 7.47 -8.60
N THR A 44 -5.08 7.15 -8.51
CA THR A 44 -4.59 5.91 -7.88
C THR A 44 -3.80 6.25 -6.62
N GLY A 45 -4.30 5.83 -5.48
CA GLY A 45 -3.59 5.90 -4.20
C GLY A 45 -2.76 4.64 -3.97
N ILE A 46 -1.55 4.82 -3.43
CA ILE A 46 -0.62 3.74 -3.12
C ILE A 46 -0.25 3.83 -1.63
N GLN A 47 -0.41 2.73 -0.92
CA GLN A 47 -0.12 2.62 0.51
C GLN A 47 0.78 1.43 0.81
N THR A 48 1.54 1.54 1.90
CA THR A 48 2.29 0.46 2.53
C THR A 48 2.04 0.49 4.04
N TYR A 49 2.58 -0.49 4.78
CA TYR A 49 2.29 -0.72 6.19
C TYR A 49 3.56 -1.13 6.93
N ASP A 50 3.70 -0.72 8.20
CA ASP A 50 4.80 -1.21 9.04
C ASP A 50 4.61 -2.70 9.37
N ASN A 51 3.37 -3.13 9.55
CA ASN A 51 3.02 -4.54 9.75
C ASN A 51 2.31 -5.10 8.51
N ALA A 52 3.05 -5.86 7.71
CA ALA A 52 2.54 -6.53 6.51
C ALA A 52 1.59 -7.71 6.79
N GLU A 53 1.57 -8.24 8.02
CA GLU A 53 0.70 -9.37 8.33
C GLU A 53 -0.76 -8.93 8.46
N THR A 54 -0.97 -7.81 9.16
CA THR A 54 -2.28 -7.23 9.50
C THR A 54 -2.63 -6.00 8.66
N CYS A 55 -1.67 -5.50 7.88
CA CYS A 55 -1.74 -4.21 7.19
C CYS A 55 -2.08 -3.06 8.16
N SER A 56 -1.37 -2.94 9.29
CA SER A 56 -1.54 -1.84 10.25
C SER A 56 -0.41 -0.82 10.19
N SER A 57 -0.62 0.38 10.76
CA SER A 57 0.30 1.52 10.68
C SER A 57 0.54 1.92 9.22
N ARG A 58 -0.52 2.42 8.60
CA ARG A 58 -0.57 2.72 7.17
C ARG A 58 0.23 3.97 6.82
N HIS A 59 1.04 3.85 5.77
CA HIS A 59 1.80 4.94 5.17
C HIS A 59 1.37 5.19 3.73
N SER A 60 1.17 6.44 3.36
CA SER A 60 0.89 6.85 1.99
C SER A 60 2.20 7.00 1.21
N ILE A 61 2.39 6.15 0.18
CA ILE A 61 3.51 6.27 -0.76
C ILE A 61 3.25 7.41 -1.74
N ALA A 62 2.11 7.37 -2.42
CA ALA A 62 1.79 8.33 -3.46
C ALA A 62 0.27 8.41 -3.73
N LEU A 63 -0.13 9.55 -4.29
CA LEU A 63 -1.47 9.76 -4.84
C LEU A 63 -1.31 10.26 -6.29
N MET A 64 -1.35 9.33 -7.23
CA MET A 64 -1.14 9.60 -8.66
C MET A 64 -2.39 10.20 -9.27
N ARG A 65 -2.34 11.50 -9.60
CA ARG A 65 -3.43 12.26 -10.25
C ARG A 65 -3.23 12.26 -11.77
N SER A 66 -3.81 13.22 -12.48
CA SER A 66 -3.73 13.33 -13.95
C SER A 66 -2.33 13.57 -14.50
N ASP A 67 -1.42 14.07 -13.67
CA ASP A 67 -0.05 14.50 -14.00
C ASP A 67 1.01 13.39 -13.93
N SER A 68 0.70 12.25 -13.28
CA SER A 68 1.65 11.16 -13.08
C SER A 68 1.06 9.83 -13.51
N GLN A 69 1.72 9.17 -14.48
CA GLN A 69 1.35 7.84 -14.95
C GLN A 69 2.09 6.72 -14.23
N LYS A 70 3.28 7.01 -13.69
CA LYS A 70 4.11 6.07 -12.95
C LYS A 70 4.82 6.77 -11.80
N THR A 71 5.09 6.04 -10.73
CA THR A 71 5.97 6.47 -9.64
C THR A 71 6.84 5.30 -9.19
N THR A 72 8.12 5.56 -8.96
CA THR A 72 9.07 4.55 -8.49
C THR A 72 9.53 4.92 -7.09
N VAL A 73 9.53 3.96 -6.19
CA VAL A 73 9.93 4.17 -4.79
C VAL A 73 10.82 3.03 -4.31
N ALA A 74 11.79 3.35 -3.46
CA ALA A 74 12.56 2.36 -2.73
C ALA A 74 11.75 1.83 -1.53
N VAL A 75 11.79 0.52 -1.33
CA VAL A 75 11.12 -0.20 -0.25
C VAL A 75 12.09 -1.12 0.47
N LYS A 76 11.76 -1.48 1.72
CA LYS A 76 12.50 -2.48 2.46
C LYS A 76 12.40 -3.84 1.73
N ALA A 77 13.53 -4.50 1.53
CA ALA A 77 13.61 -5.83 0.95
C ALA A 77 13.89 -6.89 2.03
N SER A 78 13.94 -8.15 1.61
CA SER A 78 14.25 -9.33 2.44
C SER A 78 13.28 -9.54 3.62
N ALA A 79 12.11 -8.91 3.60
CA ALA A 79 11.08 -9.01 4.61
C ALA A 79 9.68 -8.88 3.97
N PRO A 80 8.62 -9.43 4.58
CA PRO A 80 7.26 -9.24 4.09
C PRO A 80 6.88 -7.76 4.00
N LEU A 81 6.39 -7.37 2.84
CA LEU A 81 5.91 -6.04 2.50
C LEU A 81 4.48 -6.16 1.98
N SER A 82 3.55 -5.42 2.57
CA SER A 82 2.19 -5.29 2.04
C SER A 82 2.02 -3.96 1.34
N ILE A 83 1.47 -4.01 0.13
CA ILE A 83 1.13 -2.83 -0.65
C ILE A 83 -0.37 -2.84 -0.97
N THR A 84 -0.99 -1.68 -0.89
CA THR A 84 -2.38 -1.47 -1.33
C THR A 84 -2.40 -0.47 -2.46
N MET A 85 -3.07 -0.80 -3.55
CA MET A 85 -3.42 0.11 -4.63
C MET A 85 -4.93 0.35 -4.59
N SER A 86 -5.30 1.62 -4.44
CA SER A 86 -6.69 2.06 -4.28
C SER A 86 -7.11 3.00 -5.39
N VAL A 87 -8.30 2.78 -5.97
CA VAL A 87 -8.92 3.68 -6.95
C VAL A 87 -10.39 3.86 -6.60
N THR A 88 -10.91 5.07 -6.81
CA THR A 88 -12.33 5.39 -6.53
C THR A 88 -13.28 4.83 -7.58
N ARG A 89 -12.80 4.65 -8.82
CA ARG A 89 -13.57 4.12 -9.95
C ARG A 89 -12.73 3.13 -10.76
N ALA A 90 -13.03 1.85 -10.61
CA ALA A 90 -12.52 0.77 -11.44
C ALA A 90 -13.66 0.20 -12.29
N ILE A 91 -13.39 -0.08 -13.56
CA ILE A 91 -14.35 -0.77 -14.44
C ILE A 91 -14.09 -2.27 -14.29
N ILE A 92 -15.02 -2.98 -13.66
CA ILE A 92 -14.92 -4.41 -13.41
C ILE A 92 -15.84 -5.15 -14.38
N PRO A 93 -15.30 -6.01 -15.27
CA PRO A 93 -16.11 -6.76 -16.20
C PRO A 93 -16.92 -7.85 -15.49
N LEU A 94 -18.16 -8.04 -15.93
CA LEU A 94 -19.10 -9.06 -15.49
C LEU A 94 -19.57 -9.89 -16.70
N PRO A 95 -20.15 -11.10 -16.50
CA PRO A 95 -20.64 -11.92 -17.60
C PRO A 95 -21.65 -11.23 -18.53
N VAL A 96 -22.40 -10.24 -18.03
CA VAL A 96 -23.42 -9.50 -18.79
C VAL A 96 -23.19 -7.97 -18.74
N GLY A 97 -21.93 -7.52 -18.71
CA GLY A 97 -21.60 -6.08 -18.78
C GLY A 97 -20.39 -5.68 -17.93
N PHE A 98 -20.49 -4.55 -17.24
CA PHE A 98 -19.48 -4.08 -16.30
C PHE A 98 -20.11 -3.30 -15.15
N VAL A 99 -19.40 -3.23 -14.03
CA VAL A 99 -19.73 -2.33 -12.91
C VAL A 99 -18.60 -1.34 -12.68
N VAL A 100 -18.96 -0.13 -12.26
CA VAL A 100 -17.98 0.89 -11.84
C VAL A 100 -18.05 1.01 -10.33
N ARG A 101 -17.02 0.54 -9.64
CA ARG A 101 -16.92 0.64 -8.17
C ARG A 101 -15.51 0.98 -7.72
N GLY A 102 -15.36 1.42 -6.47
CA GLY A 102 -14.04 1.55 -5.87
C GLY A 102 -13.33 0.20 -5.81
N CYS A 103 -12.02 0.20 -6.02
CA CYS A 103 -11.18 -0.97 -5.85
C CYS A 103 -10.06 -0.66 -4.87
N ASN A 104 -9.85 -1.56 -3.91
CA ASN A 104 -8.69 -1.59 -3.04
C ASN A 104 -8.09 -3.00 -3.12
N ALA A 105 -7.04 -3.17 -3.91
CA ALA A 105 -6.33 -4.43 -4.01
C ALA A 105 -5.11 -4.39 -3.09
N THR A 106 -4.89 -5.46 -2.33
CA THR A 106 -3.75 -5.57 -1.41
C THR A 106 -3.02 -6.87 -1.67
N VAL A 107 -1.69 -6.80 -1.78
CA VAL A 107 -0.83 -7.98 -1.90
C VAL A 107 0.32 -7.87 -0.91
N THR A 108 0.71 -9.00 -0.34
CA THR A 108 1.90 -9.14 0.49
C THR A 108 2.90 -10.04 -0.21
N PHE A 109 4.16 -9.63 -0.26
CA PHE A 109 5.26 -10.42 -0.80
C PHE A 109 6.56 -10.01 -0.11
N ALA A 110 7.65 -10.76 -0.31
CA ALA A 110 8.97 -10.37 0.19
C ALA A 110 9.85 -9.93 -1.00
N PRO A 111 10.09 -8.62 -1.20
CA PRO A 111 10.97 -8.16 -2.28
C PRO A 111 12.41 -8.65 -2.06
N GLU A 112 13.08 -9.04 -3.12
CA GLU A 112 14.49 -9.42 -3.08
C GLU A 112 15.38 -8.17 -3.03
N ASN A 113 16.50 -8.25 -2.31
CA ASN A 113 17.42 -7.13 -2.20
C ASN A 113 18.02 -6.77 -3.58
N GLY A 114 18.01 -5.48 -3.92
CA GLY A 114 18.46 -4.95 -5.20
C GLY A 114 17.52 -5.19 -6.38
N ALA A 115 16.43 -5.94 -6.20
CA ALA A 115 15.48 -6.20 -7.27
C ALA A 115 14.61 -4.99 -7.58
N SER A 116 14.12 -4.95 -8.83
CA SER A 116 13.16 -3.96 -9.30
C SER A 116 11.87 -4.65 -9.70
N TYR A 117 10.73 -4.04 -9.37
CA TYR A 117 9.40 -4.58 -9.65
C TYR A 117 8.52 -3.55 -10.35
N ALA A 118 7.59 -4.03 -11.17
CA ALA A 118 6.48 -3.27 -11.71
C ALA A 118 5.17 -3.74 -11.05
N ALA A 119 4.42 -2.81 -10.48
CA ALA A 119 3.12 -3.06 -9.89
C ALA A 119 2.03 -2.31 -10.68
N GLU A 120 1.00 -3.04 -11.08
CA GLU A 120 -0.15 -2.48 -11.79
C GLU A 120 -1.46 -3.03 -11.24
N LEU A 121 -2.49 -2.18 -11.20
CA LEU A 121 -3.83 -2.61 -10.83
C LEU A 121 -4.51 -3.22 -12.05
N VAL A 122 -4.96 -4.46 -11.95
CA VAL A 122 -5.70 -5.17 -13.00
C VAL A 122 -7.09 -5.53 -12.51
N THR A 123 -8.07 -5.47 -13.41
CA THR A 123 -9.47 -5.80 -13.14
C THR A 123 -9.90 -6.93 -14.05
N GLY A 124 -10.53 -7.97 -13.50
CA GLY A 124 -11.04 -9.12 -14.25
C GLY A 124 -12.01 -9.95 -13.40
N HIS A 125 -12.99 -10.61 -14.03
CA HIS A 125 -13.91 -11.57 -13.40
C HIS A 125 -14.37 -11.19 -11.97
N ASP A 126 -15.01 -10.03 -11.83
CA ASP A 126 -15.54 -9.51 -10.56
C ASP A 126 -14.51 -9.14 -9.47
N VAL A 127 -13.21 -9.26 -9.77
CA VAL A 127 -12.11 -8.96 -8.86
C VAL A 127 -11.19 -7.85 -9.39
N CYS A 128 -10.46 -7.26 -8.45
CA CYS A 128 -9.44 -6.27 -8.71
C CYS A 128 -8.20 -6.68 -7.92
N LEU A 129 -7.07 -6.75 -8.61
CA LEU A 129 -5.85 -7.37 -8.11
C LEU A 129 -4.65 -6.48 -8.44
N ILE A 130 -3.57 -6.62 -7.68
CA ILE A 130 -2.28 -6.06 -8.05
C ILE A 130 -1.53 -7.14 -8.82
N LYS A 131 -1.21 -6.87 -10.09
CA LYS A 131 -0.26 -7.68 -10.85
C LYS A 131 1.14 -7.16 -10.55
N LEU A 132 2.01 -8.07 -10.09
CA LEU A 132 3.40 -7.77 -9.75
C LEU A 132 4.33 -8.52 -10.69
N LYS A 133 5.27 -7.80 -11.29
CA LYS A 133 6.32 -8.36 -12.15
C LYS A 133 7.68 -7.94 -11.65
N GLN A 134 8.65 -8.84 -11.67
CA GLN A 134 10.05 -8.48 -11.50
C GLN A 134 10.59 -7.95 -12.84
N ILE A 135 11.35 -6.87 -12.77
CA ILE A 135 12.09 -6.29 -13.88
C ILE A 135 13.49 -6.89 -13.84
N ASN A 136 13.84 -7.61 -14.89
CA ASN A 136 15.14 -8.26 -15.03
C ASN A 136 16.20 -7.24 -15.46
N ALA A 137 17.48 -7.62 -15.37
CA ALA A 137 18.60 -6.75 -15.76
C ALA A 137 18.61 -6.38 -17.26
N ASP A 138 17.94 -7.17 -18.09
CA ASP A 138 17.75 -6.93 -19.53
C ASP A 138 16.47 -6.14 -19.85
N GLU A 139 15.86 -5.52 -18.84
CA GLU A 139 14.60 -4.75 -18.91
C GLU A 139 13.35 -5.57 -19.27
N THR A 140 13.48 -6.89 -19.43
CA THR A 140 12.32 -7.77 -19.56
C THR A 140 11.57 -7.88 -18.23
N THR A 141 10.32 -8.33 -18.28
CA THR A 141 9.53 -8.54 -17.07
C THR A 141 9.09 -9.99 -16.94
N THR A 142 9.17 -10.52 -15.72
CA THR A 142 8.69 -11.85 -15.36
C THR A 142 7.64 -11.71 -14.26
N ASP A 143 6.52 -12.42 -14.40
CA ASP A 143 5.48 -12.42 -13.37
C ASP A 143 6.06 -12.99 -12.07
N VAL A 144 5.83 -12.29 -10.95
CA VAL A 144 6.22 -12.82 -9.63
C VAL A 144 5.36 -14.07 -9.37
N PRO A 145 5.96 -15.23 -9.03
CA PRO A 145 5.21 -16.47 -8.88
C PRO A 145 4.06 -16.33 -7.89
N GLU A 146 2.89 -16.86 -8.23
CA GLU A 146 1.69 -16.75 -7.37
C GLU A 146 1.94 -17.33 -5.96
N GLY A 147 2.74 -18.39 -5.84
CA GLY A 147 3.12 -18.97 -4.55
C GLY A 147 3.97 -18.06 -3.66
N SER A 148 4.60 -17.03 -4.23
CA SER A 148 5.38 -16.01 -3.51
C SER A 148 4.54 -14.77 -3.16
N LEU A 149 3.28 -14.74 -3.59
CA LEU A 149 2.33 -13.65 -3.34
C LEU A 149 1.24 -14.12 -2.37
N LYS A 150 0.92 -13.29 -1.39
CA LYS A 150 -0.28 -13.44 -0.57
C LYS A 150 -1.26 -12.35 -0.92
N ILE A 151 -2.30 -12.69 -1.69
CA ILE A 151 -3.43 -11.80 -1.95
C ILE A 151 -4.20 -11.61 -0.65
N ARG A 152 -4.54 -10.36 -0.33
CA ARG A 152 -5.17 -9.99 0.93
C ARG A 152 -6.54 -9.38 0.70
N ASN A 153 -7.49 -9.71 1.58
CA ASN A 153 -8.78 -9.04 1.57
C ASN A 153 -8.65 -7.70 2.28
N TRP A 154 -8.84 -6.61 1.54
CA TRP A 154 -8.86 -5.29 2.16
C TRP A 154 -10.11 -5.12 3.01
N LYS A 155 -9.95 -4.68 4.26
CA LYS A 155 -11.05 -4.29 5.14
C LYS A 155 -10.85 -2.85 5.59
N ARG A 156 -11.96 -2.20 5.93
CA ARG A 156 -11.91 -0.87 6.52
C ARG A 156 -11.52 -0.99 8.00
N GLY A 157 -10.34 -0.49 8.35
CA GLY A 157 -9.96 -0.28 9.74
C GLY A 157 -10.88 0.72 10.45
N PHE A 158 -11.03 0.59 11.77
CA PHE A 158 -11.77 1.55 12.59
C PHE A 158 -10.97 2.86 12.74
N ASP A 159 -9.64 2.75 12.78
CA ASP A 159 -8.66 3.82 12.78
C ASP A 159 -7.42 3.45 11.94
N GLU A 160 -6.45 4.36 11.82
CA GLU A 160 -5.22 4.15 11.02
C GLU A 160 -4.22 3.14 11.64
N SER A 161 -4.39 2.79 12.92
CA SER A 161 -3.60 1.75 13.60
C SER A 161 -4.23 0.36 13.49
N SER A 162 -5.48 0.30 13.02
CA SER A 162 -6.23 -0.93 12.87
C SER A 162 -5.66 -1.82 11.77
N SER A 163 -6.05 -3.09 11.78
CA SER A 163 -5.78 -4.00 10.68
C SER A 163 -6.63 -3.61 9.46
N PHE A 164 -5.98 -3.41 8.30
CA PHE A 164 -6.64 -3.13 7.02
C PHE A 164 -6.69 -4.34 6.08
N CYS A 165 -6.18 -5.48 6.51
CA CYS A 165 -6.30 -6.70 5.75
C CYS A 165 -6.39 -7.97 6.60
N ASP A 166 -7.00 -9.00 6.00
CA ASP A 166 -6.96 -10.40 6.45
C ASP A 166 -6.23 -11.26 5.41
#